data_AF-S7PL05-F1
#
_entry.id   AF-S7PL05-F1
#
_cell.length_a   1.000
_cell.length_b   1.000
_cell.length_c   1.000
_cell.angle_alpha   90.00
_cell.angle_beta   90.00
_cell.angle_gamma   90.00
#
_symmetry.space_group_name_H-M   'P 1'
#
loop_
_entity.id
_entity.type
_entity.pdbx_description
1 polymer ?
#
loop_
_entity_poly.entity_id
_entity_poly.type
_entity_poly.pdbx_seq_one_letter_code
_entity_poly.pdbx_strand_id
1 'polypeptide(L)'
;MGPATFCVELWIAPWEGTTRDFRFWAVGPEEESLPGRSKAAKGLGVRGDRCLRTLCLADRQESLVIPEKFQHILRVLNTNIDGRRKIAFAITAIKGVGRRYAHVVLRKADIDLTKRAGELTEDEVERVITIMQNPRQYKIPDWFLNRQKDVKDGKYSQVLANGLDNKLREDLERLKKIRAHRGLRHFWGLRVRGQHTKTTGRRGRTVGVSKKK
;
A
#
# COMPACT_ATOMS: atom_id res chain seq x y z
N MET A 1 -50.09 49.87 4.33
CA MET A 1 -50.80 49.56 5.58
C MET A 1 -51.45 48.19 5.38
N GLY A 2 -51.06 47.18 6.18
CA GLY A 2 -51.43 45.75 5.97
C GLY A 2 -52.90 45.43 6.34
N PRO A 3 -53.29 44.14 6.54
CA PRO A 3 -52.45 42.93 6.66
C PRO A 3 -52.94 41.68 5.88
N ALA A 4 -52.04 40.68 5.90
CA ALA A 4 -52.18 39.22 5.76
C ALA A 4 -53.55 38.56 5.51
N THR A 5 -53.57 37.68 4.49
CA THR A 5 -54.36 36.45 4.49
C THR A 5 -53.51 35.27 4.02
N PHE A 6 -53.29 34.37 4.97
CA PHE A 6 -52.76 33.01 4.82
C PHE A 6 -53.68 32.19 3.90
N CYS A 7 -53.12 31.44 2.95
CA CYS A 7 -53.75 30.22 2.47
C CYS A 7 -52.69 29.12 2.34
N VAL A 8 -52.99 28.03 3.04
CA VAL A 8 -52.12 26.91 3.39
C VAL A 8 -52.19 25.87 2.27
N GLU A 9 -51.08 25.57 1.61
CA GLU A 9 -50.93 24.32 0.85
C GLU A 9 -49.89 23.44 1.52
N LEU A 10 -50.40 22.26 1.90
CA LEU A 10 -49.75 21.12 2.53
C LEU A 10 -48.44 20.72 1.83
N TRP A 11 -47.33 20.81 2.56
CA TRP A 11 -46.18 19.91 2.35
C TRP A 11 -46.07 19.01 3.57
N ILE A 12 -46.31 17.72 3.36
CA ILE A 12 -46.10 16.67 4.37
C ILE A 12 -44.60 16.37 4.40
N ALA A 13 -43.92 16.91 5.42
CA ALA A 13 -42.71 16.33 5.97
C ALA A 13 -43.11 15.28 7.02
N PRO A 14 -42.30 14.22 7.18
CA PRO A 14 -41.80 13.96 8.51
C PRO A 14 -40.35 13.46 8.48
N TRP A 15 -39.44 14.24 9.08
CA TRP A 15 -38.38 13.67 9.92
C TRP A 15 -37.81 14.73 10.88
N GLU A 16 -38.43 14.83 12.05
CA GLU A 16 -37.74 15.17 13.30
C GLU A 16 -36.78 14.01 13.61
N GLY A 17 -35.56 14.17 14.08
CA GLY A 17 -34.95 15.29 14.78
C GLY A 17 -34.14 14.70 15.93
N THR A 18 -32.83 14.56 15.76
CA THR A 18 -31.87 14.52 16.88
C THR A 18 -30.51 15.02 16.38
N THR A 19 -30.37 16.35 16.33
CA THR A 19 -29.10 17.00 16.61
C THR A 19 -28.69 16.68 18.04
N ARG A 20 -27.55 15.99 18.22
CA ARG A 20 -26.60 16.20 19.32
C ARG A 20 -25.36 15.34 19.11
N ASP A 21 -24.24 15.98 19.40
CA ASP A 21 -22.94 15.39 19.73
C ASP A 21 -22.11 14.80 18.58
N PHE A 22 -21.47 15.74 17.85
CA PHE A 22 -20.05 15.61 17.51
C PHE A 22 -19.25 15.36 18.79
N ARG A 23 -19.22 14.11 19.27
CA ARG A 23 -18.20 13.66 20.23
C ARG A 23 -16.95 13.25 19.46
N PHE A 24 -16.10 14.25 19.34
CA PHE A 24 -14.67 14.13 19.48
C PHE A 24 -14.35 13.08 20.55
N TRP A 25 -13.91 11.89 20.14
CA TRP A 25 -13.30 10.93 21.07
C TRP A 25 -11.79 11.05 20.90
N ALA A 26 -11.23 11.91 21.73
CA ALA A 26 -9.84 11.83 22.15
C ALA A 26 -9.67 10.50 22.88
N VAL A 27 -9.04 9.52 22.24
CA VAL A 27 -8.37 8.44 22.96
C VAL A 27 -6.97 8.97 23.25
N GLY A 28 -6.72 9.18 24.55
CA GLY A 28 -5.53 9.82 25.08
C GLY A 28 -4.23 9.06 24.78
N PRO A 29 -3.09 9.74 24.94
CA PRO A 29 -1.77 9.16 24.78
C PRO A 29 -1.41 8.31 26.01
N GLU A 30 -1.04 7.04 25.80
CA GLU A 30 -0.19 6.34 26.76
C GLU A 30 1.24 6.88 26.59
N GLU A 31 1.58 7.87 27.42
CA GLU A 31 2.96 8.22 27.77
C GLU A 31 3.43 7.28 28.89
N GLU A 32 4.39 6.41 28.58
CA GLU A 32 5.30 5.84 29.59
C GLU A 32 6.73 6.33 29.31
N SER A 33 7.09 7.37 30.07
CA SER A 33 8.39 7.73 30.62
C SER A 33 9.69 7.46 29.83
N LEU A 34 10.33 8.55 29.39
CA LEU A 34 11.78 8.71 29.45
C LEU A 34 12.13 10.02 30.16
N PRO A 35 13.10 10.05 31.10
CA PRO A 35 13.35 11.23 31.91
C PRO A 35 14.19 12.29 31.20
N GLY A 36 13.67 13.53 31.23
CA GLY A 36 14.42 14.73 31.61
C GLY A 36 15.47 15.28 30.65
N ARG A 37 15.11 16.35 29.93
CA ARG A 37 16.02 17.49 29.76
C ARG A 37 15.27 18.82 29.63
N SER A 38 15.82 19.81 30.34
CA SER A 38 15.25 21.06 30.81
C SER A 38 15.12 22.16 29.74
N LYS A 39 14.19 23.10 30.03
CA LYS A 39 13.87 24.32 29.28
C LYS A 39 15.00 25.36 29.31
N ALA A 40 15.18 26.09 28.20
CA ALA A 40 15.60 27.50 28.03
C ALA A 40 16.13 27.68 26.58
N ALA A 41 15.98 28.78 25.83
CA ALA A 41 15.45 30.11 26.04
C ALA A 41 15.13 30.77 24.66
N LYS A 42 14.18 31.71 24.69
CA LYS A 42 14.08 33.03 24.00
C LYS A 42 14.41 33.17 22.51
N GLY A 43 13.51 33.89 21.84
CA GLY A 43 13.50 34.11 20.40
C GLY A 43 14.47 35.18 19.90
N LEU A 44 14.62 35.15 18.57
CA LEU A 44 15.22 36.17 17.74
C LEU A 44 14.43 36.21 16.43
N GLY A 45 14.04 37.43 16.04
CA GLY A 45 13.19 37.69 14.90
C GLY A 45 13.88 37.53 13.55
N VAL A 46 13.02 37.19 12.58
CA VAL A 46 13.00 37.59 11.16
C VAL A 46 14.33 37.63 10.40
N ARG A 47 14.47 36.72 9.43
CA ARG A 47 14.86 37.01 8.04
C ARG A 47 14.59 35.78 7.17
N GLY A 48 14.15 36.02 5.94
CA GLY A 48 13.95 34.99 4.94
C GLY A 48 15.25 34.32 4.51
N ASP A 49 15.08 33.37 3.60
CA ASP A 49 16.06 32.48 2.97
C ASP A 49 16.39 31.17 3.68
N ARG A 50 16.02 30.09 2.98
CA ARG A 50 16.75 28.82 2.81
C ARG A 50 17.23 28.05 4.06
N CYS A 51 17.18 26.72 3.92
CA CYS A 51 17.78 25.74 4.83
C CYS A 51 17.02 25.44 6.13
N LEU A 52 16.06 24.53 6.05
CA LEU A 52 15.93 23.44 7.04
C LEU A 52 16.03 22.09 6.32
N ARG A 53 17.14 21.93 5.59
CA ARG A 53 17.63 20.63 5.09
C ARG A 53 18.95 20.26 5.75
N THR A 54 19.11 20.70 6.99
CA THR A 54 20.24 20.40 7.85
C THR A 54 19.67 19.80 9.12
N LEU A 55 19.65 18.46 9.14
CA LEU A 55 19.91 17.58 10.28
C LEU A 55 19.52 16.16 9.85
N CYS A 56 20.38 15.58 9.02
CA CYS A 56 20.70 14.16 8.97
C CYS A 56 21.66 13.96 7.79
N LEU A 57 22.87 14.49 7.93
CA LEU A 57 24.03 13.81 7.37
C LEU A 57 24.26 12.59 8.26
N ALA A 58 23.39 11.58 8.13
CA ALA A 58 23.69 10.25 8.64
C ALA A 58 24.80 9.71 7.74
N ASP A 59 25.89 9.32 8.38
CA ASP A 59 27.14 8.87 7.80
C ASP A 59 26.93 8.05 6.51
N ARG A 60 27.41 8.59 5.38
CA ARG A 60 27.65 7.77 4.19
C ARG A 60 28.90 6.93 4.44
N GLN A 61 28.73 5.82 5.15
CA GLN A 61 29.68 4.72 5.09
C GLN A 61 29.43 3.98 3.77
N GLU A 62 29.94 4.54 2.67
CA GLU A 62 30.26 3.72 1.50
C GLU A 62 31.46 2.85 1.94
N SER A 63 31.27 1.54 2.08
CA SER A 63 32.40 0.65 2.33
C SER A 63 33.38 0.77 1.16
N LEU A 64 34.62 1.18 1.45
CA LEU A 64 35.65 1.44 0.44
C LEU A 64 36.05 0.19 -0.35
N VAL A 65 35.72 -1.00 0.16
CA VAL A 65 36.03 -2.30 -0.46
C VAL A 65 34.72 -3.09 -0.61
N ILE A 66 34.57 -3.78 -1.75
CA ILE A 66 33.49 -4.74 -1.98
C ILE A 66 33.65 -5.87 -0.96
N PRO A 67 32.62 -6.25 -0.18
CA PRO A 67 32.76 -7.34 0.78
C PRO A 67 33.12 -8.64 0.04
N GLU A 68 34.02 -9.43 0.63
CA GLU A 68 34.49 -10.69 0.00
C GLU A 68 33.34 -11.69 -0.24
N LYS A 69 32.32 -11.64 0.61
CA LYS A 69 31.10 -12.45 0.49
C LYS A 69 29.96 -11.65 -0.12
N PHE A 70 30.08 -11.31 -1.41
CA PHE A 70 29.02 -10.66 -2.17
C PHE A 70 28.12 -11.68 -2.86
N GLN A 71 26.82 -11.68 -2.54
CA GLN A 71 25.85 -12.53 -3.21
C GLN A 71 25.30 -11.84 -4.46
N HIS A 72 25.64 -12.36 -5.63
CA HIS A 72 25.20 -11.75 -6.89
C HIS A 72 23.71 -11.97 -7.17
N ILE A 73 23.21 -13.16 -6.81
CA ILE A 73 21.84 -13.57 -7.04
C ILE A 73 21.31 -14.09 -5.71
N LEU A 74 20.25 -13.44 -5.22
CA LEU A 74 19.50 -13.90 -4.06
C LEU A 74 18.24 -14.59 -4.53
N ARG A 75 17.91 -15.75 -3.97
CA ARG A 75 16.64 -16.43 -4.27
C ARG A 75 15.70 -16.31 -3.09
N VAL A 76 14.64 -15.52 -3.24
CA VAL A 76 13.67 -15.22 -2.18
C VAL A 76 12.27 -15.45 -2.71
N LEU A 77 11.44 -16.19 -1.94
CA LEU A 77 10.04 -16.50 -2.25
C LEU A 77 9.80 -16.93 -3.72
N ASN A 78 10.60 -17.89 -4.20
CA ASN A 78 10.56 -18.42 -5.57
C ASN A 78 10.90 -17.42 -6.68
N THR A 79 11.48 -16.27 -6.35
CA THR A 79 11.96 -15.27 -7.33
C THR A 79 13.47 -15.07 -7.22
N ASN A 80 14.09 -14.72 -8.35
CA ASN A 80 15.51 -14.37 -8.41
C ASN A 80 15.65 -12.85 -8.27
N ILE A 81 16.34 -12.41 -7.24
CA ILE A 81 16.63 -11.02 -6.93
C ILE A 81 18.09 -10.72 -7.31
N ASP A 82 18.30 -9.56 -7.93
CA ASP A 82 19.62 -9.06 -8.30
C ASP A 82 20.30 -8.36 -7.11
N GLY A 83 21.48 -8.86 -6.73
CA GLY A 83 22.30 -8.37 -5.63
C GLY A 83 22.95 -7.00 -5.88
N ARG A 84 23.10 -6.59 -7.14
CA ARG A 84 23.72 -5.30 -7.49
C ARG A 84 22.86 -4.10 -7.13
N ARG A 85 21.53 -4.29 -7.08
CA ARG A 85 20.57 -3.22 -6.80
C ARG A 85 20.51 -2.93 -5.30
N LYS A 86 20.14 -1.70 -4.95
CA LYS A 86 19.84 -1.34 -3.55
C LYS A 86 18.66 -2.15 -3.04
N ILE A 87 18.70 -2.53 -1.76
CA ILE A 87 17.76 -3.49 -1.16
C ILE A 87 16.30 -3.08 -1.36
N ALA A 88 15.98 -1.80 -1.13
CA ALA A 88 14.61 -1.27 -1.27
C ALA A 88 14.01 -1.47 -2.66
N PHE A 89 14.84 -1.51 -3.71
CA PHE A 89 14.39 -1.77 -5.08
C PHE A 89 14.53 -3.24 -5.47
N ALA A 90 15.52 -3.94 -4.91
CA ALA A 90 15.76 -5.35 -5.19
C ALA A 90 14.56 -6.22 -4.79
N ILE A 91 14.00 -5.99 -3.59
CA ILE A 91 12.85 -6.76 -3.06
C ILE A 91 11.58 -6.54 -3.89
N THR A 92 11.46 -5.42 -4.62
CA THR A 92 10.28 -5.16 -5.48
C THR A 92 10.16 -6.11 -6.68
N ALA A 93 11.18 -6.94 -6.95
CA ALA A 93 11.07 -8.02 -7.92
C ALA A 93 10.02 -9.07 -7.49
N ILE A 94 9.76 -9.20 -6.19
CA ILE A 94 8.74 -10.11 -5.65
C ILE A 94 7.35 -9.54 -5.94
N LYS A 95 6.51 -10.33 -6.61
CA LYS A 95 5.10 -9.97 -6.83
C LYS A 95 4.38 -9.79 -5.49
N GLY A 96 3.64 -8.68 -5.37
CA GLY A 96 2.96 -8.31 -4.13
C GLY A 96 3.76 -7.36 -3.23
N VAL A 97 5.05 -7.11 -3.52
CA VAL A 97 5.87 -6.11 -2.83
C VAL A 97 6.07 -4.88 -3.70
N GLY A 98 5.49 -3.76 -3.29
CA GLY A 98 5.75 -2.45 -3.89
C GLY A 98 6.88 -1.70 -3.19
N ARG A 99 7.29 -0.55 -3.77
CA ARG A 99 8.31 0.34 -3.17
C ARG A 99 7.96 0.75 -1.75
N ARG A 100 6.71 1.21 -1.51
CA ARG A 100 6.23 1.59 -0.17
C ARG A 100 6.29 0.43 0.82
N TYR A 101 5.87 -0.76 0.39
CA TYR A 101 5.87 -1.95 1.23
C TYR A 101 7.30 -2.36 1.61
N ALA A 102 8.21 -2.39 0.63
CA ALA A 102 9.63 -2.67 0.86
C ALA A 102 10.26 -1.70 1.87
N HIS A 103 9.97 -0.40 1.76
CA HIS A 103 10.46 0.58 2.73
C HIS A 103 9.93 0.33 4.14
N VAL A 104 8.64 0.02 4.31
CA VAL A 104 8.07 -0.27 5.63
C VAL A 104 8.70 -1.53 6.23
N VAL A 105 8.83 -2.60 5.44
CA VAL A 105 9.44 -3.86 5.89
C VAL A 105 10.90 -3.65 6.32
N LEU A 106 11.70 -2.95 5.52
CA LEU A 106 13.11 -2.70 5.84
C LEU A 106 13.28 -1.83 7.10
N ARG A 107 12.37 -0.87 7.32
CA ARG A 107 12.34 -0.07 8.54
C ARG A 107 11.93 -0.89 9.77
N LYS A 108 11.16 -1.96 9.60
CA LYS A 108 10.80 -2.90 10.68
C LYS A 108 11.83 -4.00 10.90
N ALA A 109 12.63 -4.29 9.88
CA ALA A 109 13.75 -5.21 9.94
C ALA A 109 15.04 -4.53 10.44
N ASP A 110 15.01 -3.21 10.69
CA ASP A 110 16.17 -2.41 11.07
C ASP A 110 17.36 -2.58 10.11
N ILE A 111 17.09 -2.62 8.80
CA ILE A 111 18.09 -2.72 7.74
C ILE A 111 18.29 -1.36 7.09
N ASP A 112 19.55 -1.00 6.87
CA ASP A 112 19.91 0.23 6.17
C ASP A 112 19.49 0.21 4.70
N LEU A 113 18.93 1.34 4.24
CA LEU A 113 18.43 1.48 2.87
C LEU A 113 19.56 1.78 1.86
N THR A 114 20.74 2.14 2.36
CA THR A 114 21.93 2.45 1.57
C THR A 114 22.62 1.20 1.06
N LYS A 115 22.59 0.13 1.87
CA LYS A 115 23.16 -1.19 1.56
C LYS A 115 22.61 -1.78 0.26
N ARG A 116 23.43 -2.60 -0.40
CA ARG A 116 23.01 -3.38 -1.58
C ARG A 116 22.45 -4.73 -1.16
N ALA A 117 21.63 -5.31 -2.03
CA ALA A 117 21.02 -6.60 -1.74
C ALA A 117 22.05 -7.71 -1.57
N GLY A 118 23.13 -7.70 -2.35
CA GLY A 118 24.20 -8.70 -2.25
C GLY A 118 25.09 -8.59 -1.02
N GLU A 119 24.95 -7.54 -0.22
CA GLU A 119 25.70 -7.31 1.03
C GLU A 119 24.95 -7.84 2.26
N LEU A 120 23.71 -8.30 2.09
CA LEU A 120 22.88 -8.79 3.19
C LEU A 120 23.40 -10.12 3.75
N THR A 121 23.33 -10.26 5.06
CA THR A 121 23.53 -11.56 5.71
C THR A 121 22.29 -12.43 5.56
N GLU A 122 22.47 -13.75 5.72
CA GLU A 122 21.36 -14.70 5.60
C GLU A 122 20.30 -14.48 6.70
N ASP A 123 20.73 -14.10 7.91
CA ASP A 123 19.83 -13.77 9.03
C ASP A 123 18.97 -12.53 8.72
N GLU A 124 19.56 -11.50 8.10
CA GLU A 124 18.83 -10.30 7.66
C GLU A 124 17.78 -10.67 6.60
N VAL A 125 18.12 -11.57 5.67
CA VAL A 125 17.19 -12.06 4.65
C VAL A 125 16.02 -12.81 5.28
N GLU A 126 16.28 -13.68 6.26
CA GLU A 126 15.23 -14.43 6.96
C GLU A 126 14.30 -13.51 7.77
N ARG A 127 14.86 -12.50 8.43
CA ARG A 127 14.07 -11.44 9.11
C ARG A 127 13.15 -10.72 8.14
N VAL A 128 13.62 -10.38 6.95
CA VAL A 128 12.77 -9.74 5.92
C VAL A 128 11.65 -10.69 5.48
N ILE A 129 11.95 -11.97 5.25
CA ILE A 129 10.96 -12.97 4.82
C ILE A 129 9.86 -13.15 5.88
N THR A 130 10.22 -13.27 7.15
CA THR A 130 9.26 -13.46 8.26
C THR A 130 8.34 -12.24 8.42
N ILE A 131 8.90 -11.02 8.35
CA ILE A 131 8.11 -9.76 8.37
C ILE A 131 7.17 -9.68 7.17
N MET A 132 7.64 -10.11 6.00
CA MET A 132 6.84 -10.10 4.78
C MET A 132 5.66 -11.07 4.85
N GLN A 133 5.87 -12.28 5.37
CA GLN A 133 4.81 -13.29 5.52
C GLN A 133 3.78 -12.90 6.58
N ASN A 134 4.24 -12.32 7.70
CA ASN A 134 3.38 -12.01 8.84
C ASN A 134 3.39 -10.52 9.24
N PRO A 135 2.90 -9.61 8.38
CA PRO A 135 3.02 -8.16 8.61
C PRO A 135 2.30 -7.65 9.87
N ARG A 136 1.22 -8.33 10.30
CA ARG A 136 0.39 -7.90 11.43
C ARG A 136 1.12 -8.01 12.77
N GLN A 137 2.01 -8.99 12.91
CA GLN A 137 2.79 -9.21 14.12
C GLN A 137 3.80 -8.07 14.35
N TYR A 138 4.34 -7.51 13.27
CA TYR A 138 5.31 -6.41 13.27
C TYR A 138 4.66 -5.01 13.26
N LYS A 139 3.42 -4.91 13.74
CA LYS A 139 2.68 -3.63 13.91
C LYS A 139 2.49 -2.86 12.59
N ILE A 140 2.28 -3.56 11.47
CA ILE A 140 1.83 -2.93 10.21
C ILE A 140 0.30 -2.81 10.26
N PRO A 141 -0.28 -1.65 9.95
CA PRO A 141 -1.72 -1.45 10.04
C PRO A 141 -2.49 -2.19 8.94
N ASP A 142 -3.71 -2.63 9.25
CA ASP A 142 -4.53 -3.47 8.37
C ASP A 142 -4.88 -2.79 7.02
N TRP A 143 -5.01 -1.47 6.99
CA TRP A 143 -5.28 -0.69 5.76
C TRP A 143 -4.12 -0.72 4.76
N PHE A 144 -2.92 -1.11 5.17
CA PHE A 144 -1.73 -1.16 4.32
C PHE A 144 -1.62 -2.47 3.53
N LEU A 145 -2.37 -3.50 3.91
CA LEU A 145 -2.29 -4.83 3.33
C LEU A 145 -2.98 -4.89 1.97
N ASN A 146 -2.45 -5.71 1.06
CA ASN A 146 -2.96 -5.88 -0.31
C ASN A 146 -4.35 -6.51 -0.34
N ARG A 147 -4.60 -7.50 0.53
CA ARG A 147 -5.86 -8.26 0.56
C ARG A 147 -6.55 -8.07 1.89
N GLN A 148 -7.44 -7.09 1.91
CA GLN A 148 -8.24 -6.74 3.08
C GLN A 148 -9.58 -7.48 3.00
N LYS A 149 -9.99 -8.06 4.13
CA LYS A 149 -11.27 -8.79 4.30
C LYS A 149 -11.56 -9.75 3.14
N ASP A 150 -10.86 -10.89 3.12
CA ASP A 150 -11.14 -11.93 2.12
C ASP A 150 -12.61 -12.37 2.17
N VAL A 151 -13.21 -12.64 1.01
CA VAL A 151 -14.61 -13.09 0.90
C VAL A 151 -14.79 -14.50 1.46
N LYS A 152 -13.74 -15.34 1.43
CA LYS A 152 -13.78 -16.70 2.01
C LYS A 152 -13.54 -16.66 3.51
N ASP A 153 -12.38 -16.15 3.91
CA ASP A 153 -11.87 -16.31 5.27
C ASP A 153 -12.12 -15.08 6.17
N GLY A 154 -12.53 -13.93 5.61
CA GLY A 154 -12.70 -12.67 6.34
C GLY A 154 -11.40 -12.03 6.86
N LYS A 155 -10.27 -12.73 6.74
CA LYS A 155 -8.97 -12.32 7.27
C LYS A 155 -8.33 -11.23 6.40
N TYR A 156 -7.44 -10.46 7.05
CA TYR A 156 -6.56 -9.49 6.42
C TYR A 156 -5.18 -10.13 6.22
N SER A 157 -4.68 -10.13 4.99
CA SER A 157 -3.39 -10.75 4.68
C SER A 157 -2.63 -9.99 3.59
N GLN A 158 -1.30 -10.08 3.68
CA GLN A 158 -0.43 -9.76 2.56
C GLN A 158 -0.19 -11.03 1.77
N VAL A 159 -0.70 -11.08 0.54
CA VAL A 159 -0.44 -12.21 -0.37
C VAL A 159 0.77 -11.88 -1.23
N LEU A 160 1.72 -12.82 -1.27
CA LEU A 160 3.02 -12.65 -1.94
C LEU A 160 3.25 -13.72 -3.01
N ALA A 161 4.12 -13.40 -3.95
CA ALA A 161 4.62 -14.29 -5.00
C ALA A 161 3.48 -15.06 -5.72
N ASN A 162 3.57 -16.39 -5.78
CA ASN A 162 2.62 -17.24 -6.49
C ASN A 162 1.21 -17.22 -5.87
N GLY A 163 1.12 -16.97 -4.56
CA GLY A 163 -0.17 -16.88 -3.88
C GLY A 163 -1.04 -15.75 -4.46
N LEU A 164 -0.42 -14.67 -4.93
CA LEU A 164 -1.14 -13.52 -5.46
C LEU A 164 -1.82 -13.86 -6.80
N ASP A 165 -1.10 -14.55 -7.68
CA ASP A 165 -1.60 -14.99 -8.97
C ASP A 165 -2.73 -16.01 -8.80
N ASN A 166 -2.59 -16.94 -7.84
CA ASN A 166 -3.62 -17.93 -7.52
C ASN A 166 -4.91 -17.27 -7.00
N LYS A 167 -4.80 -16.34 -6.05
CA LYS A 167 -5.96 -15.61 -5.53
C LYS A 167 -6.67 -14.79 -6.61
N LEU A 168 -5.91 -14.15 -7.51
CA LEU A 168 -6.50 -13.42 -8.65
C LEU A 168 -7.26 -14.36 -9.58
N ARG A 169 -6.71 -15.55 -9.85
CA ARG A 169 -7.36 -16.56 -10.69
C ARG A 169 -8.65 -17.08 -10.06
N GLU A 170 -8.62 -17.42 -8.78
CA GLU A 170 -9.81 -17.85 -8.02
C GLU A 170 -10.92 -16.78 -8.03
N ASP A 171 -10.56 -15.50 -7.86
CA ASP A 171 -11.53 -14.40 -7.90
C ASP A 171 -12.19 -14.29 -9.27
N LEU A 172 -11.41 -14.43 -10.35
CA LEU A 172 -11.91 -14.39 -11.73
C LEU A 172 -12.79 -15.59 -12.06
N GLU A 173 -12.40 -16.80 -11.63
CA GLU A 173 -13.17 -18.02 -11.83
C GLU A 173 -14.49 -17.98 -11.06
N ARG A 174 -14.50 -17.45 -9.83
CA ARG A 174 -15.72 -17.19 -9.07
C ARG A 174 -16.66 -16.25 -9.83
N LEU A 175 -16.14 -15.13 -10.36
CA LEU A 175 -16.95 -14.17 -11.12
C LEU A 175 -17.53 -14.78 -12.41
N LYS A 176 -16.77 -15.65 -13.07
CA LYS A 176 -17.23 -16.40 -14.25
C LYS A 176 -18.33 -17.40 -13.89
N LYS A 177 -18.19 -18.13 -12.78
CA LYS A 177 -19.19 -19.11 -12.31
C LYS A 177 -20.53 -18.46 -11.95
N ILE A 178 -20.49 -17.30 -11.29
CA ILE A 178 -21.69 -16.52 -10.93
C ILE A 178 -22.33 -15.85 -12.16
N ARG A 179 -21.62 -15.78 -13.31
CA ARG A 179 -22.02 -15.06 -14.52
C ARG A 179 -22.27 -13.56 -14.29
N ALA A 180 -21.52 -12.95 -13.38
CA ALA A 180 -21.56 -11.50 -13.20
C ALA A 180 -21.05 -10.77 -14.46
N HIS A 181 -21.57 -9.58 -14.77
CA HIS A 181 -21.17 -8.80 -15.96
C HIS A 181 -19.64 -8.58 -16.03
N ARG A 182 -18.98 -8.32 -14.89
CA ARG A 182 -17.52 -8.23 -14.82
C ARG A 182 -16.83 -9.55 -15.19
N GLY A 183 -17.35 -10.68 -14.73
CA GLY A 183 -16.86 -12.02 -15.04
C GLY A 183 -17.00 -12.38 -16.52
N LEU A 184 -18.15 -12.04 -17.13
CA LEU A 184 -18.38 -12.22 -18.56
C LEU A 184 -17.42 -11.38 -19.41
N ARG A 185 -17.17 -10.12 -19.03
CA ARG A 185 -16.17 -9.28 -19.72
C ARG A 185 -14.76 -9.84 -19.60
N HIS A 186 -14.39 -10.39 -18.45
CA HIS A 186 -13.12 -11.10 -18.28
C HIS A 186 -13.03 -12.40 -19.10
N PHE A 187 -14.16 -13.08 -19.34
CA PHE A 187 -14.22 -14.23 -20.24
C PHE A 187 -14.00 -13.82 -21.70
N TRP A 188 -14.61 -12.72 -22.14
CA TRP A 188 -14.44 -12.17 -23.50
C TRP A 188 -13.16 -11.35 -23.70
N GLY A 189 -12.36 -11.12 -22.66
CA GLY A 189 -11.14 -10.31 -22.75
C GLY A 189 -11.40 -8.81 -22.98
N LEU A 190 -12.59 -8.31 -22.65
CA LEU A 190 -12.97 -6.91 -22.78
C LEU A 190 -12.58 -6.10 -21.53
N ARG A 191 -12.48 -4.78 -21.68
CA ARG A 191 -12.26 -3.86 -20.55
C ARG A 191 -13.43 -3.89 -19.58
N VAL A 192 -13.14 -3.88 -18.28
CA VAL A 192 -14.11 -4.22 -17.22
C VAL A 192 -14.61 -3.01 -16.43
N ARG A 193 -13.85 -1.91 -16.33
CA ARG A 193 -14.19 -0.75 -15.49
C ARG A 193 -15.04 0.30 -16.21
N GLY A 194 -15.84 -0.11 -17.20
CA GLY A 194 -16.73 0.79 -17.94
C GLY A 194 -16.02 1.73 -18.92
N GLN A 195 -14.76 1.48 -19.27
CA GLN A 195 -14.06 2.30 -20.27
C GLN A 195 -14.72 2.18 -21.66
N HIS A 196 -14.76 3.29 -22.41
CA HIS A 196 -15.22 3.28 -23.80
C HIS A 196 -14.30 2.43 -24.70
N THR A 197 -14.89 1.46 -25.40
CA THR A 197 -14.18 0.52 -26.29
C THR A 197 -14.38 0.81 -27.78
N LYS A 198 -15.06 1.92 -28.13
CA LYS A 198 -15.30 2.32 -29.53
C LYS A 198 -14.01 2.79 -30.22
N THR A 199 -13.26 3.68 -29.59
CA THR A 199 -12.06 4.30 -30.15
C THR A 199 -10.76 3.66 -29.64
N THR A 200 -10.71 3.30 -28.36
CA THR A 200 -9.49 2.83 -27.69
C THR A 200 -9.44 1.31 -27.50
N GLY A 201 -8.24 0.75 -27.33
CA GLY A 201 -8.05 -0.70 -27.13
C GLY A 201 -7.79 -1.51 -28.40
N ARG A 202 -7.48 -0.86 -29.52
CA ARG A 202 -7.23 -1.48 -30.83
C ARG A 202 -5.83 -2.05 -31.04
N ARG A 203 -4.90 -1.86 -30.08
CA ARG A 203 -3.51 -2.36 -30.14
C ARG A 203 -3.38 -3.84 -29.74
N GLY A 204 -4.46 -4.48 -29.28
CA GLY A 204 -4.48 -5.90 -28.90
C GLY A 204 -4.86 -6.83 -30.07
N ARG A 205 -4.98 -8.14 -29.80
CA ARG A 205 -5.56 -9.12 -30.73
C ARG A 205 -6.93 -8.60 -31.18
N THR A 206 -7.06 -8.24 -32.45
CA THR A 206 -8.35 -7.89 -33.04
C THR A 206 -9.29 -9.06 -32.80
N VAL A 207 -10.32 -8.87 -31.99
CA VAL A 207 -11.49 -9.77 -31.94
C VAL A 207 -12.23 -9.59 -33.27
N GLY A 208 -11.66 -10.16 -34.32
CA GLY A 208 -12.26 -10.20 -35.64
C GLY A 208 -13.39 -11.22 -35.65
N VAL A 209 -14.44 -10.93 -36.40
CA VAL A 209 -15.41 -11.95 -36.82
C VAL A 209 -14.69 -12.87 -37.79
N SER A 210 -14.47 -14.13 -37.43
CA SER A 210 -14.02 -15.12 -38.41
C SER A 210 -15.18 -15.32 -39.41
N LYS A 211 -15.07 -14.77 -40.61
CA LYS A 211 -15.90 -15.26 -41.72
C LYS A 211 -15.49 -16.70 -41.99
N LYS A 212 -16.45 -17.61 -41.97
CA LYS A 212 -16.28 -19.00 -42.40
C LYS A 212 -15.85 -18.94 -43.87
N LYS A 213 -14.70 -19.53 -44.18
CA LYS A 213 -14.26 -19.74 -45.57
C LYS A 213 -14.94 -21.00 -46.10
#